data_AF-A0A7S2LV26-F1
#
_entry.id   AF-A0A7S2LV26-F1
#
_cell.length_a   1.000
_cell.length_b   1.000
_cell.length_c   1.000
_cell.angle_alpha   90.00
_cell.angle_beta   90.00
_cell.angle_gamma   90.00
#
_symmetry.space_group_name_H-M   'P 1'
#
loop_
_entity.id
_entity.type
_entity.pdbx_description
1 polymer ?
#
loop_
_entity_poly.entity_id
_entity_poly.type
_entity_poly.pdbx_seq_one_letter_code
_entity_poly.pdbx_strand_id
1 'polypeptide(L)'
;KQYARRSAVLIHIQKVVHRHYINLTQHCAIRSQQEHTMTLREEKENKKKTPRASSGIAAPDIELGEITNGIAPTSAASTSALPQEESRTVVRRKQYAVSTRWERDIAEGRTNRREKLRVCNNTCCCCAKPLGGMHVLWERKSDGSPIIIAGPLWPFCMFVTVPLIVFISGVFVYFVLLNDKIGLPWWIQCIYYPMIVITLVSLFFTSCRNPGLAERVTDEEAGRGGWFWNEQVGSFRPPGTMYCRECKVLIEGYDHLCPWTGTGIGRGNMTAFKWFVTSVNLLCYGTIALACVAFLLF
;
A
#
# COMPACT_ATOMS: atom_id res chain seq x y z
N LYS A 1 42.73 17.79 17.82
CA LYS A 1 42.18 18.90 16.98
C LYS A 1 41.41 18.42 15.73
N GLN A 2 41.93 17.45 14.95
CA GLN A 2 41.22 16.91 13.77
C GLN A 2 39.98 16.05 14.14
N TYR A 3 40.01 15.36 15.29
CA TYR A 3 38.89 14.57 15.81
C TYR A 3 37.72 15.44 16.33
N ALA A 4 38.02 16.50 17.09
CA ALA A 4 37.01 17.46 17.55
C ALA A 4 36.24 18.15 16.41
N ARG A 5 36.92 18.40 15.27
CA ARG A 5 36.27 18.91 14.06
C ARG A 5 35.37 17.87 13.38
N ARG A 6 35.69 16.57 13.47
CA ARG A 6 34.88 15.47 12.91
C ARG A 6 33.65 15.14 13.78
N SER A 7 33.79 15.16 15.10
CA SER A 7 32.67 14.96 16.05
C SER A 7 31.66 16.11 16.00
N ALA A 8 32.12 17.35 15.84
CA ALA A 8 31.24 18.51 15.69
C ALA A 8 30.38 18.41 14.41
N VAL A 9 30.95 17.92 13.32
CA VAL A 9 30.22 17.71 12.05
C VAL A 9 29.17 16.62 12.20
N LEU A 10 29.48 15.49 12.86
CA LEU A 10 28.52 14.40 13.07
C LEU A 10 27.34 14.83 13.95
N ILE A 11 27.61 15.55 15.05
CA ILE A 11 26.58 16.08 15.96
C ILE A 11 25.72 17.13 15.25
N HIS A 12 26.32 17.96 14.39
CA HIS A 12 25.58 18.93 13.61
C HIS A 12 24.67 18.25 12.57
N ILE A 13 25.17 17.24 11.88
CA ILE A 13 24.38 16.43 10.93
C ILE A 13 23.22 15.72 11.64
N GLN A 14 23.45 15.08 12.80
CA GLN A 14 22.38 14.47 13.58
C GLN A 14 21.32 15.48 14.02
N LYS A 15 21.71 16.67 14.47
CA LYS A 15 20.77 17.73 14.86
C LYS A 15 19.98 18.28 13.68
N VAL A 16 20.58 18.36 12.49
CA VAL A 16 19.90 18.81 11.27
C VAL A 16 18.92 17.75 10.79
N VAL A 17 19.34 16.48 10.71
CA VAL A 17 18.48 15.35 10.31
C VAL A 17 17.31 15.18 11.28
N HIS A 18 17.55 15.27 12.59
CA HIS A 18 16.49 15.16 13.59
C HIS A 18 15.47 16.30 13.50
N ARG A 19 15.92 17.55 13.28
CA ARG A 19 15.01 18.69 13.07
C ARG A 19 14.20 18.58 11.79
N HIS A 20 14.83 18.13 10.70
CA HIS A 20 14.14 17.93 9.43
C HIS A 20 13.14 16.78 9.51
N TYR A 21 13.50 15.70 10.19
CA TYR A 21 12.60 14.58 10.46
C TYR A 21 11.37 15.06 11.23
N ILE A 22 11.53 15.70 12.40
CA ILE A 22 10.41 16.20 13.21
C ILE A 22 9.51 17.16 12.41
N ASN A 23 10.10 18.10 11.66
CA ASN A 23 9.33 19.05 10.87
C ASN A 23 8.55 18.35 9.74
N LEU A 24 9.12 17.33 9.08
CA LEU A 24 8.39 16.57 8.06
C LEU A 24 7.28 15.72 8.67
N THR A 25 7.50 15.08 9.82
CA THR A 25 6.45 14.28 10.49
C THR A 25 5.30 15.16 10.96
N GLN A 26 5.60 16.35 11.48
CA GLN A 26 4.58 17.32 11.87
C GLN A 26 3.81 17.86 10.67
N HIS A 27 4.49 18.20 9.56
CA HIS A 27 3.82 18.70 8.37
C HIS A 27 2.95 17.63 7.69
N CYS A 28 3.36 16.36 7.74
CA CYS A 28 2.60 15.23 7.22
C CYS A 28 1.38 14.89 8.12
N ALA A 29 1.54 14.97 9.44
CA ALA A 29 0.44 14.79 10.40
C ALA A 29 -0.62 15.89 10.26
N ILE A 30 -0.20 17.16 10.09
CA ILE A 30 -1.10 18.30 9.86
C ILE A 30 -1.86 18.11 8.54
N ARG A 31 -1.19 17.68 7.47
CA ARG A 31 -1.83 17.44 6.17
C ARG A 31 -2.84 16.29 6.21
N SER A 32 -2.50 15.20 6.90
CA SER A 32 -3.39 14.06 7.15
C SER A 32 -4.64 14.48 7.94
N GLN A 33 -4.49 15.32 8.98
CA GLN A 33 -5.63 15.83 9.73
C GLN A 33 -6.51 16.78 8.90
N GLN A 34 -5.92 17.60 8.03
CA GLN A 34 -6.67 18.47 7.11
C GLN A 34 -7.46 17.66 6.08
N GLU A 35 -6.88 16.59 5.54
CA GLU A 35 -7.56 15.68 4.62
C GLU A 35 -8.70 14.91 5.31
N HIS A 36 -8.47 14.40 6.53
CA HIS A 36 -9.52 13.75 7.30
C HIS A 36 -10.68 14.71 7.63
N THR A 37 -10.37 15.96 8.00
CA THR A 37 -11.39 16.98 8.29
C THR A 37 -12.21 17.35 7.05
N MET A 38 -11.58 17.40 5.85
CA MET A 38 -12.28 17.62 4.59
C MET A 38 -13.20 16.45 4.23
N THR A 39 -12.73 15.20 4.39
CA THR A 39 -13.57 14.02 4.13
C THR A 39 -14.79 13.92 5.05
N LEU A 40 -14.63 14.27 6.33
CA LEU A 40 -15.76 14.33 7.28
C LEU A 40 -16.76 15.44 6.93
N ARG A 41 -16.29 16.58 6.37
CA ARG A 41 -17.17 17.64 5.87
C ARG A 41 -17.94 17.17 4.64
N GLU A 42 -17.29 16.52 3.68
CA GLU A 42 -17.94 15.94 2.50
C GLU A 42 -18.98 14.88 2.91
N GLU A 43 -18.68 14.01 3.88
CA GLU A 43 -19.63 13.00 4.38
C GLU A 43 -20.85 13.63 5.05
N LYS A 44 -20.66 14.67 5.87
CA LYS A 44 -21.76 15.43 6.50
C LYS A 44 -22.61 16.17 5.48
N GLU A 45 -22.01 16.73 4.43
CA GLU A 45 -22.72 17.43 3.38
C GLU A 45 -23.54 16.45 2.51
N ASN A 46 -22.99 15.26 2.25
CA ASN A 46 -23.69 14.21 1.50
C ASN A 46 -24.88 13.63 2.29
N LYS A 47 -24.73 13.45 3.61
CA LYS A 47 -25.84 13.10 4.52
C LYS A 47 -26.95 14.16 4.56
N LYS A 48 -26.61 15.44 4.34
CA LYS A 48 -27.57 16.54 4.33
C LYS A 48 -28.36 16.63 3.01
N LYS A 49 -27.83 16.09 1.92
CA LYS A 49 -28.46 16.02 0.59
C LYS A 49 -29.34 14.79 0.38
N THR A 50 -29.32 13.82 1.30
CA THR A 50 -30.23 12.67 1.28
C THR A 50 -31.56 13.04 1.97
N PRO A 51 -32.72 13.04 1.30
CA PRO A 51 -34.00 13.29 1.95
C PRO A 51 -34.30 12.19 2.97
N ARG A 52 -34.76 12.58 4.16
CA ARG A 52 -35.32 11.67 5.16
C ARG A 52 -36.64 11.14 4.59
N ALA A 53 -36.64 9.92 4.07
CA ALA A 53 -37.89 9.24 3.73
C ALA A 53 -38.69 9.03 5.02
N SER A 54 -39.77 9.79 5.17
CA SER A 54 -40.80 9.58 6.18
C SER A 54 -42.03 8.93 5.56
N SER A 55 -42.77 8.25 6.45
CA SER A 55 -44.12 7.70 6.34
C SER A 55 -44.29 6.41 5.54
N GLY A 56 -44.94 5.44 6.21
CA GLY A 56 -45.16 4.08 5.75
C GLY A 56 -46.43 3.90 4.93
N ILE A 57 -46.78 2.64 4.70
CA ILE A 57 -48.14 2.07 4.59
C ILE A 57 -47.98 0.56 4.37
N ALA A 58 -48.75 -0.19 5.17
CA ALA A 58 -49.33 -1.53 5.04
C ALA A 58 -48.57 -2.70 4.36
N ALA A 59 -48.48 -3.79 5.12
CA ALA A 59 -48.26 -5.15 4.65
C ALA A 59 -49.50 -5.71 3.92
N PRO A 60 -49.33 -6.73 3.06
CA PRO A 60 -50.41 -7.66 2.76
C PRO A 60 -50.11 -9.05 3.33
N ASP A 61 -51.15 -9.60 3.96
CA ASP A 61 -51.31 -10.97 4.41
C ASP A 61 -51.28 -11.96 3.24
N ILE A 62 -50.62 -13.12 3.41
CA ILE A 62 -50.91 -14.32 2.62
C ILE A 62 -50.95 -15.53 3.55
N GLU A 63 -52.09 -16.21 3.48
CA GLU A 63 -52.57 -17.31 4.31
C GLU A 63 -51.70 -18.56 4.32
N LEU A 64 -51.78 -19.23 5.46
CA LEU A 64 -51.30 -20.55 5.79
C LEU A 64 -52.22 -21.60 5.15
N GLY A 65 -51.68 -22.49 4.31
CA GLY A 65 -52.40 -23.60 3.68
C GLY A 65 -51.65 -24.93 3.85
N GLU A 66 -52.33 -25.85 4.52
CA GLU A 66 -51.98 -27.16 5.08
C GLU A 66 -51.05 -28.16 4.36
N ILE A 67 -50.49 -28.98 5.25
CA ILE A 67 -49.73 -30.23 5.11
C ILE A 67 -50.61 -31.36 4.53
N THR A 68 -50.08 -32.18 3.61
CA THR A 68 -50.24 -33.66 3.69
C THR A 68 -49.11 -34.40 2.98
N ASN A 69 -48.70 -35.50 3.63
CA ASN A 69 -47.65 -36.44 3.26
C ASN A 69 -48.07 -37.39 2.13
N GLY A 70 -47.10 -37.94 1.38
CA GLY A 70 -47.26 -39.31 0.88
C GLY A 70 -46.42 -39.76 -0.32
N ILE A 71 -45.43 -40.62 -0.03
CA ILE A 71 -45.11 -41.88 -0.76
C ILE A 71 -44.33 -41.77 -2.10
N ALA A 72 -43.07 -42.22 -2.06
CA ALA A 72 -42.35 -42.85 -3.18
C ALA A 72 -42.67 -44.37 -3.20
N PRO A 73 -42.49 -45.16 -4.31
CA PRO A 73 -41.15 -45.45 -4.85
C PRO A 73 -41.02 -45.82 -6.36
N THR A 74 -39.75 -45.73 -6.83
CA THR A 74 -39.06 -46.57 -7.85
C THR A 74 -39.58 -46.71 -9.29
N SER A 75 -38.75 -46.36 -10.28
CA SER A 75 -38.05 -47.35 -11.14
C SER A 75 -37.20 -46.74 -12.28
N ALA A 76 -36.12 -47.47 -12.57
CA ALA A 76 -35.43 -47.68 -13.85
C ALA A 76 -34.59 -46.57 -14.52
N ALA A 77 -33.33 -46.97 -14.74
CA ALA A 77 -32.27 -46.28 -15.44
C ALA A 77 -32.49 -46.16 -16.95
N SER A 78 -31.92 -45.13 -17.57
CA SER A 78 -31.38 -45.23 -18.93
C SER A 78 -30.28 -44.19 -19.15
N THR A 79 -29.09 -44.73 -19.38
CA THR A 79 -27.83 -44.07 -19.70
C THR A 79 -27.91 -43.49 -21.12
N SER A 80 -27.68 -42.19 -21.28
CA SER A 80 -27.20 -41.63 -22.55
C SER A 80 -26.10 -40.63 -22.27
N ALA A 81 -24.90 -40.99 -22.71
CA ALA A 81 -23.69 -40.19 -22.56
C ALA A 81 -23.76 -39.00 -23.51
N LEU A 82 -23.81 -37.79 -22.95
CA LEU A 82 -23.51 -36.55 -23.66
C LEU A 82 -22.00 -36.30 -23.58
N PRO A 83 -21.35 -35.84 -24.66
CA PRO A 83 -19.92 -35.55 -24.63
C PRO A 83 -19.67 -34.40 -23.66
N GLN A 84 -18.78 -34.62 -22.68
CA GLN A 84 -18.29 -33.55 -21.82
C GLN A 84 -17.52 -32.55 -22.67
N GLU A 85 -18.18 -31.42 -22.95
CA GLU A 85 -17.49 -30.21 -23.38
C GLU A 85 -16.68 -29.72 -22.17
N GLU A 86 -15.40 -30.09 -22.16
CA GLU A 86 -14.41 -29.61 -21.21
C GLU A 86 -14.31 -28.10 -21.38
N SER A 87 -15.15 -27.36 -20.62
CA SER A 87 -15.11 -25.92 -20.59
C SER A 87 -13.72 -25.53 -20.08
N ARG A 88 -12.82 -25.16 -20.99
CA ARG A 88 -11.65 -24.35 -20.62
C ARG A 88 -12.20 -23.11 -19.94
N THR A 89 -12.15 -23.11 -18.61
CA THR A 89 -12.51 -21.94 -17.80
C THR A 89 -11.54 -20.83 -18.21
N VAL A 90 -11.98 -19.96 -19.12
CA VAL A 90 -11.23 -18.78 -19.49
C VAL A 90 -11.22 -17.88 -18.26
N VAL A 91 -10.17 -18.00 -17.44
CA VAL A 91 -10.02 -17.19 -16.23
C VAL A 91 -9.93 -15.73 -16.67
N ARG A 92 -10.98 -14.96 -16.39
CA ARG A 92 -11.06 -13.53 -16.71
C ARG A 92 -10.00 -12.79 -15.90
N ARG A 93 -9.14 -12.02 -16.56
CA ARG A 93 -8.17 -11.16 -15.88
C ARG A 93 -8.90 -10.14 -15.00
N LYS A 94 -8.39 -9.94 -13.78
CA LYS A 94 -8.93 -8.95 -12.84
C LYS A 94 -8.78 -7.54 -13.40
N GLN A 95 -9.84 -6.75 -13.25
CA GLN A 95 -9.85 -5.34 -13.63
C GLN A 95 -9.95 -4.50 -12.37
N TYR A 96 -8.98 -3.60 -12.17
CA TYR A 96 -8.91 -2.76 -10.98
C TYR A 96 -9.66 -1.44 -11.17
N ALA A 97 -10.19 -0.89 -10.07
CA ALA A 97 -10.87 0.38 -10.04
C ALA A 97 -9.86 1.54 -10.12
N VAL A 98 -9.51 1.93 -11.34
CA VAL A 98 -8.63 3.05 -11.67
C VAL A 98 -9.43 4.31 -12.00
N SER A 99 -8.80 5.50 -11.94
CA SER A 99 -9.49 6.75 -12.25
C SER A 99 -10.00 6.82 -13.69
N THR A 100 -11.26 7.22 -13.88
CA THR A 100 -11.88 7.44 -15.21
C THR A 100 -11.14 8.50 -16.03
N ARG A 101 -10.62 9.53 -15.36
CA ARG A 101 -9.78 10.55 -15.98
C ARG A 101 -8.48 9.95 -16.51
N TRP A 102 -7.85 9.06 -15.74
CA TRP A 102 -6.61 8.40 -16.15
C TRP A 102 -6.86 7.46 -17.33
N GLU A 103 -7.95 6.69 -17.30
CA GLU A 103 -8.35 5.82 -18.42
C GLU A 103 -8.56 6.64 -19.71
N ARG A 104 -9.22 7.79 -19.61
CA ARG A 104 -9.39 8.72 -20.73
C ARG A 104 -8.05 9.26 -21.25
N ASP A 105 -7.18 9.70 -20.35
CA ASP A 105 -5.84 10.20 -20.73
C ASP A 105 -4.99 9.12 -21.43
N ILE A 106 -5.17 7.84 -21.07
CA ILE A 106 -4.54 6.68 -21.72
C ILE A 106 -5.18 6.41 -23.10
N ALA A 107 -6.51 6.39 -23.19
CA ALA A 107 -7.24 6.17 -24.44
C ALA A 107 -6.94 7.24 -25.50
N GLU A 108 -6.78 8.49 -25.08
CA GLU A 108 -6.40 9.61 -25.95
C GLU A 108 -4.89 9.71 -26.22
N GLY A 109 -4.07 8.80 -25.67
CA GLY A 109 -2.62 8.79 -25.85
C GLY A 109 -1.89 9.99 -25.24
N ARG A 110 -2.52 10.78 -24.36
CA ARG A 110 -1.91 11.94 -23.69
C ARG A 110 -0.83 11.52 -22.70
N THR A 111 -1.02 10.40 -22.02
CA THR A 111 -0.02 9.81 -21.11
C THR A 111 1.27 9.44 -21.85
N ASN A 112 1.19 8.92 -23.07
CA ASN A 112 2.36 8.61 -23.90
C ASN A 112 3.28 9.81 -24.18
N ARG A 113 2.81 11.07 -24.08
CA ARG A 113 3.67 12.26 -24.27
C ARG A 113 4.27 12.78 -22.95
N ARG A 114 3.50 12.78 -21.86
CA ARG A 114 3.95 13.24 -20.52
C ARG A 114 4.74 12.18 -19.75
N GLU A 115 4.39 10.90 -19.92
CA GLU A 115 5.02 9.76 -19.26
C GLU A 115 6.29 9.35 -20.01
N LYS A 116 6.32 9.40 -21.35
CA LYS A 116 7.57 9.23 -22.13
C LYS A 116 8.60 10.31 -21.83
N LEU A 117 8.20 11.54 -21.54
CA LEU A 117 9.11 12.59 -21.03
C LEU A 117 9.64 12.33 -19.60
N ARG A 118 8.88 11.61 -18.75
CA ARG A 118 9.32 11.26 -17.38
C ARG A 118 10.10 9.95 -17.31
N VAL A 119 9.72 8.95 -18.11
CA VAL A 119 10.34 7.62 -18.21
C VAL A 119 11.68 7.68 -18.94
N CYS A 120 11.83 8.57 -19.93
CA CYS A 120 13.12 8.76 -20.61
C CYS A 120 14.18 9.46 -19.74
N ASN A 121 13.84 9.86 -18.51
CA ASN A 121 14.74 10.56 -17.60
C ASN A 121 15.02 9.82 -16.28
N ASN A 122 14.52 8.60 -16.06
CA ASN A 122 14.88 7.79 -14.88
C ASN A 122 14.64 6.28 -15.14
N THR A 123 15.72 5.61 -15.53
CA THR A 123 16.05 4.17 -15.38
C THR A 123 14.92 3.11 -15.37
N CYS A 124 14.92 2.33 -16.46
CA CYS A 124 14.81 0.87 -16.56
C CYS A 124 13.54 0.15 -16.06
N CYS A 125 12.57 -0.05 -16.96
CA CYS A 125 11.91 -1.35 -17.19
C CYS A 125 10.94 -1.28 -18.39
N CYS A 126 11.29 -1.91 -19.52
CA CYS A 126 10.43 -2.02 -20.72
C CYS A 126 9.20 -2.94 -20.53
N CYS A 127 9.04 -3.56 -19.35
CA CYS A 127 7.97 -4.51 -19.04
C CYS A 127 6.94 -3.98 -18.02
N ALA A 128 7.10 -2.75 -17.53
CA ALA A 128 6.24 -2.19 -16.50
C ALA A 128 4.90 -1.73 -17.10
N LYS A 129 3.79 -2.35 -16.67
CA LYS A 129 2.44 -1.97 -17.10
C LYS A 129 1.90 -0.86 -16.18
N PRO A 130 1.50 0.32 -16.71
CA PRO A 130 0.95 1.37 -15.87
C PRO A 130 -0.45 0.97 -15.38
N LEU A 131 -0.72 1.25 -14.11
CA LEU A 131 -1.99 1.00 -13.44
C LEU A 131 -2.31 2.23 -12.57
N GLY A 132 -3.06 3.18 -13.13
CA GLY A 132 -3.24 4.48 -12.51
C GLY A 132 -1.91 5.24 -12.40
N GLY A 133 -1.57 5.68 -11.19
CA GLY A 133 -0.29 6.29 -10.85
C GLY A 133 0.79 5.29 -10.43
N MET A 134 0.51 3.98 -10.50
CA MET A 134 1.43 2.91 -10.11
C MET A 134 1.93 2.16 -11.35
N HIS A 135 3.02 1.41 -11.20
CA HIS A 135 3.61 0.58 -12.26
C HIS A 135 3.67 -0.87 -11.79
N VAL A 136 2.96 -1.76 -12.49
CA VAL A 136 3.00 -3.19 -12.24
C VAL A 136 4.27 -3.74 -12.87
N LEU A 137 5.17 -4.23 -12.04
CA LEU A 137 6.44 -4.83 -12.46
C LEU A 137 6.29 -6.31 -12.74
N TRP A 138 5.44 -7.00 -11.97
CA TRP A 138 5.16 -8.41 -12.16
C TRP A 138 3.71 -8.77 -11.81
N GLU A 139 3.04 -9.44 -12.74
CA GLU A 139 1.69 -10.00 -12.58
C GLU A 139 1.69 -11.53 -12.47
N ARG A 140 0.74 -12.07 -11.71
CA ARG A 140 0.47 -13.51 -11.64
C ARG A 140 -0.18 -13.97 -12.95
N LYS A 141 0.36 -15.03 -13.55
CA LYS A 141 -0.11 -15.54 -14.86
C LYS A 141 -1.55 -16.07 -14.87
N SER A 142 -2.06 -16.54 -13.72
CA SER A 142 -3.39 -17.17 -13.64
C SER A 142 -4.55 -16.17 -13.69
N ASP A 143 -4.47 -15.07 -12.95
CA ASP A 143 -5.56 -14.10 -12.76
C ASP A 143 -5.20 -12.66 -13.12
N GLY A 144 -3.91 -12.39 -13.42
CA GLY A 144 -3.40 -11.05 -13.68
C GLY A 144 -3.21 -10.19 -12.43
N SER A 145 -3.26 -10.77 -11.22
CA SER A 145 -3.03 -9.99 -9.99
C SER A 145 -1.60 -9.46 -9.91
N PRO A 146 -1.36 -8.19 -9.57
CA PRO A 146 -0.02 -7.65 -9.42
C PRO A 146 0.63 -8.22 -8.16
N ILE A 147 1.79 -8.85 -8.34
CA ILE A 147 2.64 -9.39 -7.27
C ILE A 147 3.63 -8.31 -6.84
N ILE A 148 4.31 -7.71 -7.81
CA ILE A 148 5.28 -6.64 -7.59
C ILE A 148 4.77 -5.38 -8.28
N ILE A 149 4.62 -4.30 -7.51
CA ILE A 149 4.12 -3.01 -7.96
C ILE A 149 5.00 -1.90 -7.40
N ALA A 150 5.38 -0.94 -8.23
CA ALA A 150 6.02 0.29 -7.81
C ALA A 150 4.96 1.40 -7.68
N GLY A 151 4.95 2.07 -6.53
CA GLY A 151 4.05 3.22 -6.32
C GLY A 151 4.51 4.50 -7.04
N PRO A 152 3.68 5.54 -7.05
CA PRO A 152 3.95 6.80 -7.75
C PRO A 152 5.21 7.53 -7.27
N LEU A 153 5.66 7.28 -6.02
CA LEU A 153 6.83 7.92 -5.42
C LEU A 153 7.99 6.92 -5.21
N TRP A 154 8.00 5.79 -5.91
CA TRP A 154 9.05 4.79 -5.78
C TRP A 154 10.49 5.33 -5.98
N PRO A 155 10.76 6.27 -6.91
CA PRO A 155 12.08 6.90 -7.02
C PRO A 155 12.54 7.59 -5.73
N PHE A 156 11.63 8.18 -4.96
CA PHE A 156 11.98 8.79 -3.68
C PHE A 156 12.45 7.72 -2.68
N CYS A 157 11.74 6.59 -2.60
CA CYS A 157 12.16 5.47 -1.75
C CYS A 157 13.56 4.95 -2.14
N MET A 158 13.81 4.78 -3.44
CA MET A 158 15.07 4.22 -3.94
C MET A 158 16.26 5.15 -3.89
N PHE A 159 16.07 6.44 -4.15
CA PHE A 159 17.17 7.40 -4.21
C PHE A 159 17.34 8.22 -2.93
N VAL A 160 16.38 8.15 -2.00
CA VAL A 160 16.46 8.86 -0.72
C VAL A 160 16.43 7.87 0.45
N THR A 161 15.35 7.12 0.63
CA THR A 161 15.16 6.28 1.83
C THR A 161 16.18 5.15 1.92
N VAL A 162 16.37 4.37 0.85
CA VAL A 162 17.31 3.23 0.86
C VAL A 162 18.76 3.69 1.07
N PRO A 163 19.29 4.69 0.32
CA PRO A 163 20.63 5.22 0.56
C PRO A 163 20.79 5.79 1.96
N LEU A 164 19.77 6.46 2.51
CA LEU A 164 19.84 7.01 3.86
C LEU A 164 20.07 5.90 4.90
N ILE A 165 19.32 4.80 4.82
CA ILE A 165 19.46 3.66 5.74
C ILE A 165 20.84 3.01 5.56
N VAL A 166 21.20 2.65 4.32
CA VAL A 166 22.46 1.94 4.03
C VAL A 166 23.68 2.78 4.37
N PHE A 167 23.68 4.06 4.02
CA PHE A 167 24.82 4.95 4.26
C PHE A 167 25.01 5.22 5.75
N ILE A 168 23.95 5.58 6.49
CA ILE A 168 24.06 5.86 7.93
C ILE A 168 24.50 4.60 8.69
N SER A 169 23.87 3.45 8.40
CA SER A 169 24.27 2.19 9.02
C SER A 169 25.69 1.77 8.64
N GLY A 170 26.10 1.97 7.39
CA GLY A 170 27.46 1.66 6.92
C GLY A 170 28.53 2.52 7.59
N VAL A 171 28.28 3.83 7.73
CA VAL A 171 29.16 4.75 8.48
C VAL A 171 29.27 4.31 9.94
N PHE A 172 28.15 3.95 10.58
CA PHE A 172 28.17 3.46 11.96
C PHE A 172 28.97 2.16 12.10
N VAL A 173 28.75 1.18 11.23
CA VAL A 173 29.50 -0.08 11.19
C VAL A 173 31.01 0.19 11.07
N TYR A 174 31.41 1.05 10.12
CA TYR A 174 32.82 1.33 9.86
C TYR A 174 33.53 2.02 11.03
N PHE A 175 32.92 3.06 11.61
CA PHE A 175 33.57 3.83 12.67
C PHE A 175 33.47 3.20 14.07
N VAL A 176 32.42 2.42 14.32
CA VAL A 176 32.11 1.87 15.65
C VAL A 176 32.32 0.36 15.69
N LEU A 177 31.59 -0.41 14.88
CA LEU A 177 31.58 -1.87 15.01
C LEU A 177 32.85 -2.55 14.52
N LEU A 178 33.50 -2.01 13.48
CA LEU A 178 34.77 -2.52 12.94
C LEU A 178 36.01 -1.89 13.60
N ASN A 179 35.82 -1.03 14.59
CA ASN A 179 36.93 -0.35 15.26
C ASN A 179 37.37 -1.15 16.49
N ASP A 180 38.42 -1.94 16.31
CA ASP A 180 38.99 -2.81 17.36
C ASP A 180 39.36 -2.06 18.66
N LYS A 181 39.60 -0.75 18.57
CA LYS A 181 39.96 0.08 19.73
C LYS A 181 38.81 0.28 20.73
N ILE A 182 37.55 0.14 20.30
CA ILE A 182 36.38 0.34 21.17
C ILE A 182 36.15 -0.89 22.06
N GLY A 183 36.63 -2.07 21.66
CA GLY A 183 36.48 -3.30 22.44
C GLY A 183 35.03 -3.81 22.53
N LEU A 184 34.18 -3.53 21.54
CA LEU A 184 32.83 -4.09 21.49
C LEU A 184 32.89 -5.61 21.22
N PRO A 185 32.10 -6.43 21.94
CA PRO A 185 32.09 -7.87 21.69
C PRO A 185 31.48 -8.21 20.32
N TRP A 186 32.04 -9.22 19.67
CA TRP A 186 31.70 -9.62 18.29
C TRP A 186 30.21 -9.97 18.09
N TRP A 187 29.54 -10.50 19.11
CA TRP A 187 28.13 -10.88 19.03
C TRP A 187 27.20 -9.68 18.78
N ILE A 188 27.61 -8.45 19.11
CA ILE A 188 26.84 -7.24 18.78
C ILE A 188 26.72 -7.09 17.26
N GLN A 189 27.77 -7.42 16.52
CA GLN A 189 27.74 -7.39 15.05
C GLN A 189 26.73 -8.40 14.51
N CYS A 190 26.69 -9.60 15.10
CA CYS A 190 25.72 -10.65 14.75
C CYS A 190 24.27 -10.25 15.02
N ILE A 191 24.00 -9.26 15.87
CA ILE A 191 22.66 -8.70 16.08
C ILE A 191 22.41 -7.52 15.13
N TYR A 192 23.39 -6.62 14.99
CA TYR A 192 23.22 -5.38 14.24
C TYR A 192 23.06 -5.60 12.72
N TYR A 193 23.85 -6.52 12.12
CA TYR A 193 23.72 -6.81 10.69
C TYR A 193 22.34 -7.36 10.31
N PRO A 194 21.78 -8.37 11.02
CA PRO A 194 20.40 -8.80 10.78
C PRO A 194 19.38 -7.69 10.96
N MET A 195 19.54 -6.76 11.91
CA MET A 195 18.62 -5.63 12.07
C MET A 195 18.57 -4.76 10.80
N ILE A 196 19.72 -4.44 10.20
CA ILE A 196 19.77 -3.71 8.92
C ILE A 196 19.04 -4.49 7.82
N VAL A 197 19.34 -5.79 7.69
CA VAL A 197 18.74 -6.66 6.67
C VAL A 197 17.23 -6.73 6.84
N ILE A 198 16.73 -6.94 8.06
CA ILE A 198 15.29 -6.99 8.36
C ILE A 198 14.63 -5.65 8.01
N THR A 199 15.25 -4.51 8.32
CA THR A 199 14.73 -3.19 7.94
C THR A 199 14.64 -3.02 6.42
N LEU A 200 15.67 -3.41 5.67
CA LEU A 200 15.66 -3.29 4.20
C LEU A 200 14.66 -4.25 3.56
N VAL A 201 14.56 -5.48 4.03
CA VAL A 201 13.63 -6.49 3.53
C VAL A 201 12.18 -6.09 3.81
N SER A 202 11.88 -5.63 5.02
CA SER A 202 10.54 -5.14 5.37
C SER A 202 10.16 -3.87 4.60
N LEU A 203 11.11 -2.96 4.35
CA LEU A 203 10.91 -1.81 3.46
C LEU A 203 10.58 -2.26 2.03
N PHE A 204 11.32 -3.23 1.48
CA PHE A 204 11.06 -3.79 0.15
C PHE A 204 9.65 -4.38 0.06
N PHE A 205 9.25 -5.21 1.03
CA PHE A 205 7.89 -5.77 1.05
C PHE A 205 6.80 -4.72 1.26
N THR A 206 7.09 -3.61 1.93
CA THR A 206 6.15 -2.50 2.06
C THR A 206 6.00 -1.74 0.75
N SER A 207 7.13 -1.43 0.11
CA SER A 207 7.22 -0.58 -1.08
C SER A 207 6.71 -1.28 -2.35
N CYS A 208 7.01 -2.57 -2.49
CA CYS A 208 6.84 -3.32 -3.73
C CYS A 208 5.60 -4.21 -3.76
N ARG A 209 4.87 -4.36 -2.64
CA ARG A 209 3.69 -5.23 -2.56
C ARG A 209 2.41 -4.48 -2.92
N ASN A 210 1.45 -5.21 -3.47
CA ASN A 210 0.10 -4.70 -3.69
C ASN A 210 -0.49 -4.12 -2.38
N PRO A 211 -0.83 -2.81 -2.33
CA PRO A 211 -1.35 -2.17 -1.13
C PRO A 211 -2.79 -2.58 -0.78
N GLY A 212 -3.45 -3.37 -1.63
CA GLY A 212 -4.86 -3.74 -1.53
C GLY A 212 -5.68 -3.07 -2.62
N LEU A 213 -5.27 -3.17 -3.88
CA LEU A 213 -5.99 -2.60 -5.01
C LEU A 213 -7.39 -3.24 -5.12
N ALA A 214 -8.43 -2.41 -5.08
CA ALA A 214 -9.81 -2.87 -5.22
C ALA A 214 -10.17 -3.15 -6.68
N GLU A 215 -10.91 -4.23 -6.91
CA GLU A 215 -11.44 -4.57 -8.22
C GLU A 215 -12.58 -3.63 -8.61
N ARG A 216 -12.75 -3.42 -9.92
CA ARG A 216 -13.83 -2.59 -10.47
C ARG A 216 -15.14 -3.35 -10.39
N VAL A 217 -16.12 -2.76 -9.72
CA VAL A 217 -17.46 -3.30 -9.54
C VAL A 217 -18.47 -2.25 -9.98
N THR A 218 -19.28 -2.57 -10.99
CA THR A 218 -20.32 -1.67 -11.53
C THR A 218 -21.73 -2.19 -11.29
N ASP A 219 -21.86 -3.36 -10.66
CA ASP A 219 -23.14 -4.04 -10.47
C ASP A 219 -23.98 -3.30 -9.44
N GLU A 220 -25.24 -3.02 -9.76
CA GLU A 220 -26.18 -2.32 -8.86
C GLU A 220 -26.48 -3.12 -7.59
N GLU A 221 -26.25 -4.44 -7.62
CA GLU A 221 -26.29 -5.32 -6.45
C GLU A 221 -25.32 -4.87 -5.36
N ALA A 222 -24.13 -4.34 -5.73
CA ALA A 222 -23.18 -3.80 -4.76
C ALA A 222 -23.76 -2.58 -4.05
N GLY A 223 -24.47 -1.71 -4.79
CA GLY A 223 -25.19 -0.57 -4.22
C GLY A 223 -26.29 -1.01 -3.23
N ARG A 224 -27.06 -2.05 -3.59
CA ARG A 224 -28.04 -2.68 -2.68
C ARG A 224 -27.40 -3.31 -1.45
N GLY A 225 -26.18 -3.83 -1.58
CA GLY A 225 -25.34 -4.36 -0.50
C GLY A 225 -24.65 -3.31 0.37
N GLY A 226 -25.01 -2.02 0.24
CA GLY A 226 -24.46 -0.94 1.07
C GLY A 226 -23.09 -0.42 0.62
N TRP A 227 -22.66 -0.73 -0.61
CA TRP A 227 -21.46 -0.13 -1.18
C TRP A 227 -21.75 1.27 -1.71
N PHE A 228 -20.73 2.12 -1.72
CA PHE A 228 -20.86 3.51 -2.15
C PHE A 228 -20.36 3.66 -3.57
N TRP A 229 -21.12 4.34 -4.44
CA TRP A 229 -20.63 4.71 -5.76
C TRP A 229 -19.51 5.75 -5.66
N ASN A 230 -18.41 5.55 -6.38
CA ASN A 230 -17.34 6.52 -6.53
C ASN A 230 -17.19 6.95 -8.00
N GLU A 231 -17.57 8.18 -8.30
CA GLU A 231 -17.57 8.75 -9.65
C GLU A 231 -16.15 8.92 -10.24
N GLN A 232 -15.13 9.15 -9.40
CA GLN A 232 -13.75 9.37 -9.85
C GLN A 232 -13.15 8.13 -10.53
N VAL A 233 -13.61 6.95 -10.11
CA VAL A 233 -13.20 5.66 -10.68
C VAL A 233 -14.34 4.99 -11.46
N GLY A 234 -15.59 5.43 -11.31
CA GLY A 234 -16.75 4.80 -11.94
C GLY A 234 -16.95 3.37 -11.45
N SER A 235 -16.91 3.17 -10.13
CA SER A 235 -17.02 1.88 -9.47
C SER A 235 -17.68 2.03 -8.10
N PHE A 236 -18.45 1.04 -7.68
CA PHE A 236 -18.82 0.85 -6.29
C PHE A 236 -17.58 0.50 -5.46
N ARG A 237 -17.54 0.99 -4.23
CA ARG A 237 -16.49 0.70 -3.25
C ARG A 237 -17.09 0.17 -1.95
N PRO A 238 -16.54 -0.90 -1.36
CA PRO A 238 -16.98 -1.36 -0.05
C PRO A 238 -16.56 -0.37 1.04
N PRO A 239 -17.18 -0.42 2.23
CA PRO A 239 -16.76 0.36 3.39
C PRO A 239 -15.26 0.19 3.69
N GLY A 240 -14.58 1.29 4.03
CA GLY A 240 -13.14 1.29 4.32
C GLY A 240 -12.22 1.31 3.08
N THR A 241 -12.75 1.19 1.86
CA THR A 241 -11.97 1.42 0.63
C THR A 241 -12.02 2.89 0.25
N MET A 242 -10.87 3.50 -0.04
CA MET A 242 -10.78 4.91 -0.41
C MET A 242 -9.96 5.13 -1.67
N TYR A 243 -10.24 6.22 -2.37
CA TYR A 243 -9.51 6.62 -3.57
C TYR A 243 -8.24 7.40 -3.18
N CYS A 244 -7.08 6.92 -3.65
CA CYS A 244 -5.83 7.63 -3.52
C CYS A 244 -5.59 8.49 -4.78
N ARG A 245 -5.42 9.80 -4.61
CA ARG A 245 -5.29 10.74 -5.74
C ARG A 245 -3.99 10.55 -6.52
N GLU A 246 -2.90 10.22 -5.82
CA GLU A 246 -1.58 10.04 -6.39
C GLU A 246 -1.44 8.67 -7.05
N CYS A 247 -1.92 7.61 -6.39
CA CYS A 247 -1.97 6.27 -6.99
C CYS A 247 -3.06 6.15 -8.06
N LYS A 248 -4.05 7.04 -8.09
CA LYS A 248 -5.19 7.07 -9.04
C LYS A 248 -6.01 5.77 -9.07
N VAL A 249 -6.14 5.12 -7.92
CA VAL A 249 -6.81 3.82 -7.75
C VAL A 249 -7.55 3.78 -6.42
N LEU A 250 -8.54 2.89 -6.31
CA LEU A 250 -9.12 2.50 -5.03
C LEU A 250 -8.20 1.52 -4.29
N ILE A 251 -7.98 1.79 -3.00
CA ILE A 251 -7.19 0.95 -2.10
C ILE A 251 -8.08 0.54 -0.91
N GLU A 252 -8.18 -0.76 -0.67
CA GLU A 252 -8.87 -1.34 0.48
C GLU A 252 -8.14 -1.02 1.78
N GLY A 253 -8.88 -0.53 2.78
CA GLY A 253 -8.29 -0.13 4.05
C GLY A 253 -7.17 0.89 3.87
N TYR A 254 -7.33 1.80 2.91
CA TYR A 254 -6.37 2.86 2.64
C TYR A 254 -6.12 3.67 3.91
N ASP A 255 -4.85 3.85 4.23
CA ASP A 255 -4.40 4.65 5.37
C ASP A 255 -3.85 5.98 4.85
N HIS A 256 -2.73 5.93 4.12
CA HIS A 256 -2.11 7.11 3.55
C HIS A 256 -1.16 6.76 2.40
N LEU A 257 -0.74 7.78 1.65
CA LEU A 257 0.38 7.69 0.74
C LEU A 257 1.66 8.03 1.50
N CYS A 258 2.64 7.13 1.51
CA CYS A 258 3.89 7.34 2.21
C CYS A 258 5.02 7.63 1.21
N PRO A 259 5.54 8.87 1.14
CA PRO A 259 6.67 9.19 0.26
C PRO A 259 7.90 8.34 0.56
N TRP A 260 8.16 8.06 1.84
CA TRP A 260 9.33 7.31 2.31
C TRP A 260 9.36 5.86 1.85
N THR A 261 8.19 5.21 1.77
CA THR A 261 8.07 3.85 1.21
C THR A 261 7.78 3.87 -0.29
N GLY A 262 7.50 5.05 -0.86
CA GLY A 262 7.26 5.27 -2.28
C GLY A 262 5.91 4.78 -2.80
N THR A 263 5.00 4.35 -1.91
CA THR A 263 3.73 3.70 -2.29
C THR A 263 2.59 4.04 -1.33
N GLY A 264 1.37 3.66 -1.72
CA GLY A 264 0.20 3.72 -0.85
C GLY A 264 0.27 2.67 0.25
N ILE A 265 -0.12 3.02 1.47
CA ILE A 265 -0.29 2.09 2.58
C ILE A 265 -1.77 1.75 2.69
N GLY A 266 -2.08 0.46 2.65
CA GLY A 266 -3.43 -0.06 2.75
C GLY A 266 -3.43 -1.46 3.33
N ARG A 267 -4.60 -2.12 3.29
CA ARG A 267 -4.79 -3.45 3.89
C ARG A 267 -3.79 -4.49 3.37
N GLY A 268 -3.41 -4.42 2.09
CA GLY A 268 -2.56 -5.41 1.43
C GLY A 268 -1.07 -5.37 1.83
N ASN A 269 -0.59 -4.23 2.33
CA ASN A 269 0.80 -4.06 2.78
C ASN A 269 0.95 -3.56 4.23
N MET A 270 -0.15 -3.35 4.96
CA MET A 270 -0.14 -2.86 6.35
C MET A 270 0.74 -3.69 7.29
N THR A 271 0.72 -5.02 7.18
CA THR A 271 1.56 -5.89 8.03
C THR A 271 3.05 -5.68 7.75
N ALA A 272 3.45 -5.57 6.48
CA ALA A 272 4.82 -5.28 6.10
C ALA A 272 5.24 -3.89 6.58
N PHE A 273 4.36 -2.90 6.46
CA PHE A 273 4.59 -1.55 6.94
C PHE A 273 4.84 -1.51 8.45
N LYS A 274 4.06 -2.26 9.24
CA LYS A 274 4.28 -2.39 10.69
C LYS A 274 5.66 -2.97 11.01
N TRP A 275 6.06 -4.05 10.33
CA TRP A 275 7.40 -4.64 10.50
C TRP A 275 8.51 -3.65 10.11
N PHE A 276 8.32 -2.88 9.05
CA PHE A 276 9.25 -1.84 8.65
C PHE A 276 9.38 -0.76 9.73
N VAL A 277 8.27 -0.21 10.21
CA VAL A 277 8.26 0.83 11.26
C VAL A 277 8.90 0.31 12.55
N THR A 278 8.58 -0.92 12.98
CA THR A 278 9.19 -1.51 14.17
C THR A 278 10.69 -1.73 13.98
N SER A 279 11.11 -2.34 12.87
CA SER A 279 12.53 -2.63 12.64
C SER A 279 13.38 -1.38 12.47
N VAL A 280 12.90 -0.34 11.76
CA VAL A 280 13.64 0.92 11.61
C VAL A 280 13.77 1.65 12.95
N ASN A 281 12.75 1.61 13.82
CA ASN A 281 12.85 2.17 15.17
C ASN A 281 13.87 1.40 16.02
N LEU A 282 13.84 0.06 15.99
CA LEU A 282 14.83 -0.77 16.68
C LEU A 282 16.24 -0.47 16.18
N LEU A 283 16.44 -0.35 14.87
CA LEU A 283 17.72 0.02 14.27
C LEU A 283 18.18 1.40 14.75
N CYS A 284 17.29 2.40 14.73
CA CYS A 284 17.59 3.76 15.20
C CYS A 284 17.98 3.80 16.68
N TYR A 285 17.14 3.26 17.57
CA TYR A 285 17.42 3.28 19.00
C TYR A 285 18.63 2.40 19.37
N GLY A 286 18.79 1.25 18.73
CA GLY A 286 19.96 0.39 18.90
C GLY A 286 21.25 1.08 18.46
N THR A 287 21.22 1.80 17.34
CA THR A 287 22.37 2.60 16.87
C THR A 287 22.72 3.69 17.86
N ILE A 288 21.74 4.43 18.38
CA ILE A 288 21.98 5.48 19.38
C ILE A 288 22.54 4.89 20.67
N ALA A 289 21.97 3.80 21.18
CA ALA A 289 22.44 3.15 22.40
C ALA A 289 23.89 2.66 22.27
N LEU A 290 24.21 1.97 21.17
CA LEU A 290 25.57 1.50 20.89
C LEU A 290 26.55 2.66 20.67
N ALA A 291 26.13 3.75 20.02
CA ALA A 291 26.95 4.96 19.89
C ALA A 291 27.27 5.57 21.26
N CYS A 292 26.28 5.64 22.17
CA CYS A 292 26.49 6.13 23.53
C CYS A 292 27.46 5.24 24.31
N VAL A 293 27.29 3.92 24.26
CA VAL A 293 28.21 2.96 24.90
C VAL A 293 29.62 3.11 24.33
N ALA A 294 29.76 3.15 23.01
CA ALA A 294 31.05 3.33 22.35
C ALA A 294 31.72 4.66 22.73
N PHE A 295 30.95 5.73 22.94
CA PHE A 295 31.46 7.01 23.41
C PHE A 295 31.92 6.96 24.87
N LEU A 296 31.24 6.20 25.73
CA LEU A 296 31.60 6.05 27.15
C LEU A 296 32.81 5.13 27.37
N LEU A 297 33.08 4.21 26.45
CA LEU A 297 34.23 3.31 26.48
C LEU A 297 35.53 3.95 25.94
N PHE A 298 35.41 5.11 25.27
CA PHE A 298 36.51 5.86 24.67
C PHE A 298 37.05 6.96 25.60
#